data_AF-A0A848CQ72-F1
#
_entry.id   AF-A0A848CQ72-F1
#
_cell.length_a   1.000
_cell.length_b   1.000
_cell.length_c   1.000
_cell.angle_alpha   90.00
_cell.angle_beta   90.00
_cell.angle_gamma   90.00
#
_symmetry.space_group_name_H-M   'P 1'
#
loop_
_entity.id
_entity.type
_entity.pdbx_description
1 polymer ?
#
loop_
_entity_poly.entity_id
_entity_poly.type
_entity_poly.pdbx_seq_one_letter_code
_entity_poly.pdbx_strand_id
1 'polypeptide(L)' 'MNKRIQMYTVEYECPIYGVVYYQNVSACDFEEARWHIHSVQPDAIIRAVSLLPADITEGYTDKPHPLS' A
#
# COMPACT_ATOMS: atom_id res chain seq x y z
N MET A 1 -23.28 -7.14 -6.64
CA MET A 1 -21.93 -7.59 -7.01
C MET A 1 -21.07 -7.42 -5.76
N ASN A 2 -20.76 -8.51 -5.05
CA ASN A 2 -19.99 -8.42 -3.80
C ASN A 2 -18.52 -8.18 -4.16
N LYS A 3 -18.05 -6.94 -4.02
CA LYS A 3 -16.62 -6.65 -4.20
C LYS A 3 -15.86 -7.32 -3.05
N ARG A 4 -14.81 -8.07 -3.38
CA ARG A 4 -13.94 -8.69 -2.38
C ARG A 4 -12.92 -7.65 -1.96
N ILE A 5 -12.81 -7.43 -0.65
CA ILE A 5 -11.75 -6.58 -0.08
C ILE A 5 -10.41 -7.30 -0.29
N GLN A 6 -9.45 -6.57 -0.85
CA GLN A 6 -8.10 -7.02 -1.13
C GLN A 6 -7.11 -6.00 -0.57
N MET A 7 -5.86 -6.41 -0.38
CA MET A 7 -4.80 -5.51 0.06
C MET A 7 -4.09 -4.90 -1.16
N TYR A 8 -3.91 -3.59 -1.15
CA TYR A 8 -3.20 -2.83 -2.17
C TYR A 8 -2.04 -2.07 -1.53
N THR A 9 -0.91 -1.96 -2.23
CA THR A 9 0.14 -1.00 -1.91
C THR A 9 -0.06 0.23 -2.78
N VAL A 10 -0.11 1.40 -2.17
CA VAL A 10 -0.13 2.69 -2.86
C VAL A 10 1.23 3.34 -2.69
N GLU A 11 1.87 3.64 -3.82
CA GLU A 11 3.05 4.50 -3.89
C GLU A 11 2.58 5.93 -4.13
N TYR A 12 2.94 6.85 -3.24
CA TYR A 12 2.57 8.26 -3.36
C TYR A 12 3.71 9.17 -2.93
N GLU A 13 3.77 10.35 -3.55
CA GLU A 13 4.75 11.38 -3.24
C GLU A 13 4.09 12.50 -2.44
N CYS A 14 4.71 12.87 -1.32
CA CYS A 14 4.30 14.05 -0.57
C CYS A 14 4.83 15.31 -1.26
N PRO A 15 3.96 16.22 -1.76
CA PRO A 15 4.40 17.36 -2.57
C PRO A 15 5.30 18.33 -1.81
N ILE A 16 5.10 18.45 -0.49
CA ILE A 16 5.84 19.40 0.35
C ILE A 16 7.30 18.98 0.49
N TYR A 17 7.55 17.67 0.58
CA TYR A 17 8.88 17.13 0.87
C TYR A 17 9.53 16.42 -0.32
N GLY A 18 8.76 16.13 -1.39
CA GLY A 18 9.21 15.32 -2.52
C GLY A 18 9.57 13.87 -2.14
N VAL A 19 9.09 13.40 -0.98
CA VAL A 19 9.40 12.07 -0.45
C VAL A 19 8.35 11.08 -0.93
N VAL A 20 8.81 9.93 -1.41
CA VAL A 20 7.95 8.81 -1.82
C VAL A 20 7.68 7.89 -0.64
N TYR A 21 6.40 7.60 -0.41
CA TYR A 21 5.89 6.72 0.62
C TYR A 21 5.17 5.53 0.00
N TYR A 22 5.19 4.41 0.73
CA TYR A 22 4.48 3.18 0.39
C TYR A 22 3.50 2.87 1.52
N GLN A 23 2.22 2.70 1.19
CA GLN A 23 1.20 2.38 2.18
C GLN A 23 0.30 1.25 1.73
N ASN A 24 0.14 0.24 2.60
CA ASN A 24 -0.79 -0.84 2.38
C ASN A 24 -2.18 -0.47 2.87
N VAL A 25 -3.20 -0.66 2.03
CA VAL A 25 -4.60 -0.36 2.31
C VAL A 25 -5.48 -1.52 1.90
N SER A 26 -6.50 -1.81 2.70
CA SER A 26 -7.55 -2.76 2.34
C SER A 26 -8.64 -2.01 1.58
N ALA A 27 -8.90 -2.41 0.34
CA ALA A 27 -9.86 -1.76 -0.54
C ALA A 27 -10.57 -2.79 -1.43
N CYS A 28 -11.71 -2.41 -2.00
CA CYS A 28 -12.47 -3.23 -2.93
C CYS A 28 -11.92 -3.15 -4.35
N ASP A 29 -11.22 -2.06 -4.69
CA ASP A 29 -10.61 -1.81 -5.98
C ASP A 29 -9.49 -0.75 -5.90
N PHE A 30 -8.85 -0.49 -7.04
CA PHE A 30 -7.77 0.48 -7.16
C PHE A 30 -8.21 1.92 -6.90
N GLU A 31 -9.46 2.29 -7.18
CA GLU A 31 -9.92 3.66 -6.95
C GLU A 31 -10.10 3.91 -5.46
N GLU A 32 -10.74 2.99 -4.74
CA GLU A 32 -10.87 3.08 -3.29
C GLU A 32 -9.50 3.11 -2.59
N ALA A 33 -8.53 2.34 -3.07
CA ALA A 33 -7.16 2.40 -2.57
C ALA A 33 -6.51 3.79 -2.73
N ARG A 34 -6.74 4.47 -3.85
CA ARG A 34 -6.26 5.86 -4.07
C ARG A 34 -6.96 6.84 -3.13
N TRP A 35 -8.27 6.70 -2.99
CA TRP A 35 -9.09 7.53 -2.13
C TRP A 35 -8.63 7.50 -0.67
N HIS A 36 -8.18 6.34 -0.18
CA HIS A 36 -7.61 6.25 1.16
C HIS A 36 -6.43 7.21 1.37
N ILE A 37 -5.50 7.31 0.41
CA ILE A 37 -4.36 8.23 0.52
C ILE A 37 -4.84 9.67 0.44
N HIS A 38 -5.70 10.02 -0.52
CA HIS A 38 -6.21 11.38 -0.65
C HIS A 38 -7.06 11.84 0.56
N SER A 39 -7.69 10.91 1.28
CA SER A 39 -8.45 11.24 2.49
C SER A 39 -7.56 11.74 3.64
N VAL A 40 -6.28 11.34 3.64
CA VAL A 40 -5.30 11.71 4.67
C VAL A 40 -4.34 12.80 4.17
N GLN A 41 -3.93 12.70 2.89
CA GLN A 41 -3.06 13.64 2.20
C GLN A 41 -3.71 14.04 0.86
N PRO A 42 -4.60 15.05 0.87
CA PRO A 42 -5.36 15.45 -0.31
C PRO A 42 -4.49 15.85 -1.51
N ASP A 43 -3.32 16.39 -1.24
CA ASP A 43 -2.38 16.86 -2.28
C ASP A 43 -1.39 15.77 -2.72
N ALA A 44 -1.43 14.56 -2.14
CA ALA A 44 -0.49 13.51 -2.48
C ALA A 44 -0.54 13.15 -3.98
N ILE A 45 0.62 13.01 -4.61
CA ILE A 45 0.71 12.57 -6.00
C ILE A 45 0.80 11.05 -5.99
N ILE A 46 -0.29 10.37 -6.38
CA ILE A 46 -0.27 8.90 -6.52
C ILE A 46 0.56 8.52 -7.73
N ARG A 47 1.63 7.77 -7.49
CA ARG A 47 2.56 7.29 -8.52
C ARG A 47 2.14 5.91 -9.04
N ALA A 48 1.77 5.00 -8.13
CA ALA A 48 1.35 3.66 -8.48
C ALA A 48 0.38 3.08 -7.44
N VAL A 49 -0.43 2.12 -7.88
CA VAL A 49 -1.23 1.26 -7.00
C VAL A 49 -1.07 -0.18 -7.46
N SER A 50 -0.67 -1.05 -6.55
CA SER A 50 -0.39 -2.46 -6.84
C SER A 50 -1.22 -3.34 -5.93
N LEU A 51 -1.83 -4.39 -6.49
CA LEU A 51 -2.50 -5.43 -5.70
C LEU A 51 -1.42 -6.29 -5.02
N LEU A 52 -1.49 -6.46 -3.70
CA LEU A 52 -0.68 -7.48 -3.03
C LEU A 52 -1.29 -8.85 -3.30
N PRO A 53 -0.52 -9.82 -3.82
CA PRO A 53 -0.95 -11.21 -3.81
C PRO A 53 -1.29 -11.67 -2.38
N ALA A 54 -2.32 -12.50 -2.25
CA ALA A 54 -2.79 -13.00 -0.95
C ALA A 54 -1.70 -13.79 -0.18
N ASP A 55 -0.73 -14.35 -0.92
CA ASP A 55 0.34 -15.19 -0.39
C ASP A 55 1.48 -14.42 0.32
N ILE A 56 1.48 -13.08 0.30
CA ILE A 56 2.51 -12.29 0.99
C ILE A 56 2.13 -11.92 2.44
N THR A 57 1.10 -12.57 3.01
CA THR A 57 0.68 -12.37 4.41
C THR A 57 1.46 -13.22 5.41
N GLU A 58 2.34 -14.11 4.96
CA GLU A 58 3.32 -14.77 5.82
C GLU A 58 4.58 -13.90 5.94
N GLY A 59 4.81 -13.40 7.16
CA GLY A 59 5.71 -12.31 7.44
C GLY A 59 7.11 -12.42 6.84
N TYR A 60 7.72 -11.25 6.67
CA TYR A 60 9.06 -11.05 7.21
C TYR A 60 9.04 -11.37 8.71
N THR A 61 8.97 -12.66 9.05
CA THR A 61 9.59 -13.12 10.28
C THR A 61 11.06 -12.99 10.00
N ASP A 62 11.65 -11.95 10.61
CA ASP A 62 13.07 -11.87 10.90
C ASP A 62 13.46 -13.18 11.59
N LYS A 63 13.78 -14.21 10.80
CA LYS A 63 14.48 -15.37 11.32
C LYS A 63 15.88 -14.82 11.59
N PRO A 64 16.32 -14.71 12.86
CA PRO A 64 17.69 -14.32 13.11
C PRO A 64 18.58 -15.29 12.33
N HIS A 65 19.43 -14.72 11.47
CA HIS A 65 20.47 -15.46 10.79
C HIS A 65 21.21 -16.30 11.84
N PRO A 66 21.30 -17.63 11.72
CA PRO A 66 22.21 -18.37 12.57
C PRO A 66 23.62 -17.90 12.21
N LEU A 67 24.26 -17.18 13.14
CA LEU A 67 25.72 -17.04 13.11
C LEU A 67 26.30 -18.45 13.19
N SER A 68 27.22 -18.72 12.27
CA SER A 68 27.90 -20.01 12.04
C SER A 68 28.48 -20.65 13.29
#